data_AF-A0A1Q5RV03-F1
#
_entry.id   AF-A0A1Q5RV03-F1
#
_cell.length_a   1.000
_cell.length_b   1.000
_cell.length_c   1.000
_cell.angle_alpha   90.00
_cell.angle_beta   90.00
_cell.angle_gamma   90.00
#
_symmetry.space_group_name_H-M   'P 1'
#
loop_
_entity.id
_entity.type
_entity.pdbx_description
1 polymer ?
#
loop_
_entity_poly.entity_id
_entity_poly.type
_entity_poly.pdbx_seq_one_letter_code
_entity_poly.pdbx_strand_id
1 'polypeptide(L)' 'MAEPQRARPKPTPETQHFWDGTKAGELRLQRCDACAHVYFPPRPFCPSCAS' A
#
# COMPACT_ATOMS: atom_id res chain seq x y z
N MET A 1 22.11 -15.12 -20.75
CA MET A 1 22.03 -13.98 -19.81
C MET A 1 20.95 -14.34 -18.80
N ALA A 2 21.29 -14.62 -17.54
CA ALA A 2 20.28 -14.88 -16.52
C ALA A 2 19.64 -13.55 -16.12
N GLU A 3 18.32 -13.42 -16.26
CA GLU A 3 17.60 -12.23 -15.83
C GLU A 3 17.70 -12.09 -14.31
N PRO A 4 17.96 -10.88 -13.78
CA PRO A 4 17.99 -10.68 -12.34
C PRO A 4 16.61 -11.01 -11.78
N GLN A 5 16.53 -12.09 -11.02
CA GLN A 5 15.31 -12.59 -10.41
C GLN A 5 14.89 -11.64 -9.29
N ARG A 6 14.16 -10.57 -9.65
CA ARG A 6 13.68 -9.56 -8.69
C ARG A 6 12.64 -10.22 -7.80
N ALA A 7 12.93 -10.31 -6.51
CA ALA A 7 12.02 -10.88 -5.53
C ALA A 7 10.67 -10.14 -5.60
N ARG A 8 9.57 -10.91 -5.63
CA ARG A 8 8.23 -10.34 -5.59
C ARG A 8 8.00 -9.70 -4.21
N PRO A 9 7.28 -8.57 -4.14
CA PRO A 9 6.88 -7.99 -2.86
C PRO A 9 6.02 -9.01 -2.08
N LYS A 10 6.30 -9.14 -0.79
CA LYS A 10 5.49 -9.96 0.12
C LYS A 10 4.45 -9.05 0.80
N PRO A 11 3.14 -9.38 0.71
CA PRO A 11 2.12 -8.68 1.48
C PRO A 11 2.43 -8.71 2.97
N THR A 12 2.24 -7.58 3.61
CA THR A 12 2.24 -7.41 5.07
C THR A 12 0.83 -7.06 5.54
N PRO A 13 0.50 -7.18 6.84
CA PRO A 13 -0.82 -6.78 7.35
C PRO A 13 -1.21 -5.34 6.95
N GLU A 14 -0.25 -4.41 6.96
CA GLU A 14 -0.48 -3.00 6.61
C GLU A 14 -0.79 -2.81 5.13
N THR A 15 -0.29 -3.69 4.25
CA THR A 15 -0.49 -3.60 2.80
C THR A 15 -1.60 -4.54 2.29
N GLN A 16 -2.20 -5.34 3.17
CA GLN A 16 -3.18 -6.37 2.83
C GLN A 16 -4.37 -5.82 2.04
N HIS A 17 -4.93 -4.69 2.48
CA HIS A 17 -6.05 -4.02 1.79
C HIS A 17 -5.76 -3.64 0.34
N PHE A 18 -4.52 -3.22 0.05
CA PHE A 18 -4.09 -2.90 -1.32
C PHE A 18 -4.01 -4.17 -2.16
N TRP A 19 -3.42 -5.25 -1.63
CA TRP A 19 -3.33 -6.53 -2.33
C TRP A 19 -4.70 -7.19 -2.54
N ASP A 20 -5.63 -7.05 -1.60
CA ASP A 20 -6.99 -7.58 -1.78
C ASP A 20 -7.80 -6.76 -2.78
N GLY A 21 -7.61 -5.43 -2.81
CA GLY A 21 -8.16 -4.59 -3.88
C GLY A 21 -7.66 -5.02 -5.26
N THR A 22 -6.34 -5.17 -5.42
CA THR A 22 -5.76 -5.57 -6.71
C THR A 22 -6.23 -6.95 -7.18
N LYS A 23 -6.43 -7.91 -6.25
CA LYS A 23 -7.05 -9.21 -6.59
C LYS A 23 -8.52 -9.07 -7.03
N ALA A 24 -9.25 -8.11 -6.49
CA ALA A 24 -10.64 -7.83 -6.83
C ALA A 24 -10.79 -6.93 -8.08
N GLY A 25 -9.69 -6.46 -8.68
CA GLY A 25 -9.72 -5.48 -9.79
C GLY A 25 -10.02 -4.04 -9.34
N GLU A 26 -9.83 -3.74 -8.05
CA GLU A 26 -10.07 -2.43 -7.45
C GLU A 26 -8.77 -1.76 -7.01
N LEU A 27 -8.68 -0.44 -7.18
CA LEU A 27 -7.60 0.36 -6.60
C LEU A 27 -8.03 0.88 -5.21
N ARG A 28 -7.52 0.25 -4.16
CA ARG A 28 -7.76 0.67 -2.77
C ARG A 28 -6.54 1.41 -2.23
N LEU A 29 -6.72 2.66 -1.81
CA LEU A 29 -5.68 3.51 -1.22
C LEU A 29 -6.05 3.90 0.21
N GLN A 30 -5.05 4.00 1.09
CA GLN A 30 -5.26 4.51 2.44
C GLN A 30 -5.57 6.00 2.42
N ARG A 31 -6.51 6.41 3.29
CA ARG A 31 -6.86 7.80 3.55
C ARG A 31 -6.68 8.04 5.05
N CYS A 32 -5.98 9.12 5.41
CA CYS A 32 -5.85 9.54 6.80
C CYS A 32 -7.18 10.11 7.33
N ASP A 33 -7.64 9.65 8.48
CA ASP A 33 -8.87 10.16 9.12
C ASP A 33 -8.69 11.58 9.70
N ALA A 34 -7.48 11.97 10.11
CA ALA A 34 -7.22 13.27 10.71
C ALA A 34 -7.13 14.41 9.68
N CYS A 35 -6.45 14.18 8.55
CA CYS A 35 -6.18 15.23 7.55
C CYS A 35 -6.76 14.93 6.16
N ALA A 36 -7.50 13.83 6.01
CA ALA A 36 -8.09 13.37 4.75
C ALA A 36 -7.09 13.07 3.62
N HIS A 37 -5.78 13.12 3.86
CA HIS A 37 -4.76 12.85 2.84
C HIS A 37 -4.81 11.40 2.39
N VAL A 38 -4.90 11.18 1.07
CA VAL A 38 -4.83 9.85 0.44
C VAL A 38 -3.38 9.59 0.04
N TYR A 39 -2.81 8.45 0.41
CA TYR A 39 -1.39 8.18 0.19
C TYR A 39 -1.08 6.74 -0.23
N PHE A 40 0.07 6.61 -0.89
CA PHE A 40 0.66 5.35 -1.33
C PHE A 40 2.20 5.49 -1.28
N PRO A 41 2.98 4.44 -0.92
CA PRO A 41 2.53 3.11 -0.49
C PRO A 41 1.77 3.14 0.86
N PRO A 42 0.97 2.11 1.18
CA PRO A 42 0.28 2.05 2.46
C PRO A 42 1.27 1.95 3.62
N ARG A 43 0.98 2.68 4.70
CA ARG A 43 1.89 2.84 5.85
C ARG A 43 1.11 2.99 7.16
N PRO A 44 1.70 2.64 8.31
CA PRO A 44 1.00 2.73 9.60
C PRO A 44 0.77 4.17 10.09
N PHE A 45 1.36 5.19 9.45
CA PHE A 45 1.17 6.59 9.80
C PHE A 45 1.05 7.46 8.54
N CYS A 46 0.36 8.58 8.68
CA CYS A 46 0.14 9.55 7.61
C CYS A 46 1.43 10.34 7.32
N PRO A 47 1.91 10.39 6.06
CA PRO A 47 3.09 11.18 5.72
C PRO A 47 2.85 12.70 5.76
N SER A 48 1.60 13.15 5.77
CA SER A 48 1.26 14.57 5.75
C SER A 48 1.14 15.18 7.14
N CYS A 49 0.63 14.45 8.13
CA CYS A 49 0.35 15.00 9.47
C CYS A 49 0.92 14.14 10.62
N ALA A 50 1.59 13.02 10.33
CA ALA A 50 2.15 12.07 11.29
C ALA A 50 1.13 11.42 12.26
N SER A 51 -0.17 11.52 11.97
CA SER A 51 -1.22 10.74 12.65
C SER A 51 -1.19 9.27 12.27
#